data_AF-A0A3N5UGI6-F1
#
_entry.id   AF-A0A3N5UGI6-F1
#
_cell.length_a   1.000
_cell.length_b   1.000
_cell.length_c   1.000
_cell.angle_alpha   90.00
_cell.angle_beta   90.00
_cell.angle_gamma   90.00
#
_symmetry.space_group_name_H-M   'P 1'
#
loop_
_entity.id
_entity.type
_entity.pdbx_description
1 polymer ?
#
loop_
_entity_poly.entity_id
_entity_poly.type
_entity_poly.pdbx_seq_one_letter_code
_entity_poly.pdbx_strand_id
1 'polypeptide(L)' 'YKVYVKYRSASMSGPGYYLPDVPYIMYFYKGYGLHGTYWHSNFGTPMSHGCVNLRTDEAGWLFNWASVGTLVNVHY' A
#
# COMPACT_ATOMS: atom_id res chain seq x y z
N TYR A 1 -8.07 -2.42 -11.45
CA TYR A 1 -7.12 -3.43 -10.92
C TYR A 1 -7.81 -4.33 -9.89
N LYS A 2 -7.19 -5.43 -9.45
CA LYS A 2 -7.70 -6.26 -8.35
C LYS A 2 -6.57 -6.57 -7.38
N VAL A 3 -6.85 -6.59 -6.08
CA VAL A 3 -5.88 -7.07 -5.09
C VAL A 3 -5.56 -8.53 -5.43
N TYR A 4 -4.30 -8.84 -5.71
CA TYR A 4 -3.89 -10.20 -6.08
C TYR A 4 -3.14 -10.92 -4.95
N VAL A 5 -2.56 -10.19 -3.99
CA VAL A 5 -1.93 -10.77 -2.79
C VAL A 5 -1.90 -9.75 -1.66
N LYS A 6 -1.83 -10.27 -0.43
CA LYS A 6 -1.83 -9.49 0.80
C LYS A 6 -0.70 -9.95 1.73
N TYR A 7 0.05 -9.01 2.29
CA TYR A 7 1.09 -9.27 3.29
C TYR A 7 0.86 -8.41 4.53
N ARG A 8 0.91 -9.02 5.72
CA ARG A 8 0.82 -8.24 6.98
C ARG A 8 1.98 -7.26 7.12
N SER A 9 3.17 -7.65 6.68
CA SER A 9 4.35 -6.80 6.59
C SER A 9 5.32 -7.39 5.56
N ALA A 10 6.03 -6.52 4.84
CA ALA A 10 7.20 -6.89 4.04
C ALA A 10 8.12 -5.68 3.86
N SER A 11 9.40 -5.93 3.57
CA SER A 11 10.30 -4.87 3.14
C SER A 11 10.01 -4.47 1.69
N MET A 12 10.02 -3.17 1.40
CA MET A 12 9.83 -2.62 0.06
C MET A 12 11.07 -1.81 -0.35
N SER A 13 11.55 -2.01 -1.56
CA SER A 13 12.76 -1.36 -2.07
C SER A 13 12.60 -0.97 -3.54
N GLY A 14 13.21 0.14 -3.93
CA GLY A 14 13.29 0.58 -5.31
C GLY A 14 14.45 1.56 -5.51
N PRO A 15 14.61 2.12 -6.72
CA PRO A 15 15.64 3.12 -6.97
C PRO A 15 15.52 4.28 -5.97
N GLY A 16 16.53 4.47 -5.12
CA GLY A 16 16.59 5.57 -4.16
C GLY A 16 15.83 5.36 -2.85
N TYR A 17 15.26 4.18 -2.58
CA TYR A 17 14.64 3.91 -1.27
C TYR A 17 14.70 2.44 -0.84
N TYR A 18 14.76 2.25 0.49
CA TYR A 18 14.58 0.98 1.17
C TYR A 18 13.76 1.21 2.43
N LEU A 19 12.63 0.52 2.53
CA LEU A 19 11.66 0.68 3.61
C LEU A 19 11.41 -0.71 4.22
N PRO A 20 12.01 -1.01 5.38
CA PRO A 20 11.74 -2.25 6.09
C PRO A 20 10.33 -2.24 6.71
N ASP A 21 9.77 -3.43 6.93
CA ASP A 21 8.56 -3.64 7.72
C ASP A 21 7.34 -2.79 7.33
N VAL A 22 7.14 -2.59 6.02
CA VAL A 22 5.97 -1.85 5.52
C VAL A 22 4.71 -2.66 5.82
N PRO A 23 3.75 -2.12 6.61
CA PRO A 23 2.63 -2.90 7.10
C PRO A 23 1.44 -2.93 6.12
N TYR A 24 0.62 -3.97 6.23
CA TYR A 24 -0.71 -4.08 5.61
C TYR A 24 -0.72 -3.92 4.08
N ILE A 25 0.23 -4.56 3.42
CA ILE A 25 0.42 -4.45 1.97
C ILE A 25 -0.67 -5.24 1.24
N MET A 26 -1.33 -4.59 0.29
CA MET A 26 -2.28 -5.19 -0.65
C MET A 26 -1.87 -4.82 -2.06
N TYR A 27 -1.17 -5.72 -2.75
CA TYR A 27 -0.71 -5.46 -4.11
C TYR A 27 -1.84 -5.65 -5.13
N PHE A 28 -1.90 -4.74 -6.10
CA PHE A 28 -2.93 -4.75 -7.14
C PHE A 28 -2.40 -4.61 -8.57
N TYR A 29 -1.15 -4.17 -8.78
CA TYR A 29 -0.55 -4.06 -10.12
C TYR A 29 0.99 -4.05 -10.11
N LYS A 30 1.66 -5.06 -10.70
CA LYS A 30 3.12 -5.10 -10.96
C LYS A 30 4.01 -4.54 -9.82
N GLY A 31 3.72 -4.91 -8.58
CA GLY A 31 4.44 -4.43 -7.39
C GLY A 31 3.91 -3.14 -6.75
N TYR A 32 2.92 -2.47 -7.34
CA TYR A 32 2.17 -1.39 -6.71
C TYR A 32 1.07 -1.95 -5.82
N GLY A 33 0.93 -1.35 -4.65
CA GLY A 33 -0.02 -1.75 -3.63
C GLY A 33 -0.51 -0.59 -2.78
N LEU A 34 -1.55 -0.89 -2.00
CA LEU A 34 -1.99 -0.10 -0.87
C LEU A 34 -1.21 -0.58 0.36
N HIS A 35 -0.72 0.32 1.20
CA HIS A 35 -0.02 -0.08 2.43
C HIS A 35 -0.02 1.05 3.47
N GLY A 36 0.28 0.69 4.72
CA GLY A 36 0.52 1.66 5.77
C GLY A 36 1.86 2.38 5.56
N THR A 37 1.92 3.65 5.95
CA THR A 37 3.08 4.50 5.75
C THR A 37 3.48 5.16 7.05
N TYR A 38 4.65 4.79 7.59
CA TYR A 38 5.16 5.31 8.86
C TYR A 38 6.18 6.45 8.68
N TRP A 39 6.74 6.63 7.48
CA TRP A 39 7.84 7.57 7.20
C TRP A 39 7.37 8.99 6.85
N HIS A 40 6.07 9.22 6.63
CA HIS A 40 5.53 10.57 6.47
C HIS A 40 4.05 10.65 6.88
N SER A 41 3.57 11.87 7.07
CA SER A 41 2.17 12.19 7.38
C SER A 41 1.48 13.14 6.38
N ASN A 42 2.16 13.49 5.27
CA ASN A 42 1.65 14.41 4.25
C ASN A 42 0.63 13.77 3.29
N PHE A 43 -0.48 13.26 3.83
CA PHE A 43 -1.55 12.64 3.04
C PHE A 43 -2.35 13.68 2.25
N GLY A 44 -2.89 13.28 1.09
CA GLY A 44 -3.52 14.20 0.13
C GLY A 44 -2.55 14.86 -0.84
N THR A 45 -1.24 14.71 -0.61
CA THR A 45 -0.18 15.09 -1.55
C THR A 45 0.55 13.82 -2.03
N PRO A 46 0.78 13.63 -3.35
CA PRO A 46 1.54 12.48 -3.84
C PRO A 46 2.98 12.44 -3.30
N MET A 47 3.32 11.34 -2.61
CA MET A 47 4.61 11.14 -1.92
C MET A 47 5.17 9.71 -2.11
N SER A 48 4.80 9.05 -3.21
CA SER A 48 5.17 7.65 -3.48
C SER A 48 5.73 7.46 -4.89
N HIS A 49 6.39 6.32 -5.12
CA HIS A 49 6.87 5.88 -6.44
C HIS A 49 5.84 5.00 -7.16
N GLY A 50 4.54 5.20 -6.88
CA GLY A 50 3.42 4.48 -7.52
C GLY A 50 2.50 3.73 -6.57
N CYS A 51 2.95 3.39 -5.35
CA CYS A 51 2.08 2.81 -4.32
C CYS A 51 1.11 3.86 -3.76
N VAL A 52 0.03 3.41 -3.13
CA VAL A 52 -0.95 4.29 -2.49
C VAL A 52 -0.72 4.24 -0.98
N ASN A 53 -0.21 5.35 -0.44
CA ASN A 53 0.15 5.48 0.97
C ASN A 53 -1.10 5.76 1.80
N LEU A 54 -1.32 4.96 2.84
CA LEU A 54 -2.39 5.13 3.83
C LEU A 54 -1.80 5.39 5.21
N ARG A 55 -2.57 6.01 6.10
CA ARG A 55 -2.25 5.97 7.53
C ARG A 55 -2.25 4.50 7.98
N THR A 56 -1.34 4.14 8.88
CA THR A 56 -1.12 2.72 9.23
C THR A 56 -2.35 2.06 9.86
N ASP A 57 -3.14 2.80 10.63
CA ASP A 57 -4.41 2.36 11.20
C ASP A 57 -5.49 2.14 10.13
N GLU A 58 -5.63 3.09 9.19
CA GLU A 58 -6.54 2.96 8.04
C GLU A 58 -6.15 1.80 7.13
N ALA A 59 -4.85 1.61 6.90
CA ALA A 59 -4.32 0.46 6.17
C ALA A 59 -4.67 -0.86 6.85
N GLY A 60 -4.55 -0.91 8.19
CA GLY A 60 -4.92 -2.08 8.99
C GLY A 60 -6.41 -2.40 8.90
N TRP A 61 -7.26 -1.37 9.00
CA TRP A 61 -8.71 -1.54 8.81
C TRP A 61 -9.04 -2.07 7.42
N LEU A 62 -8.51 -1.43 6.36
CA LEU A 62 -8.76 -1.82 4.98
C LEU A 62 -8.23 -3.22 4.69
N PHE A 63 -7.06 -3.57 5.24
CA PHE A 63 -6.49 -4.91 5.13
C PHE A 63 -7.39 -5.95 5.77
N ASN A 64 -8.04 -5.68 6.89
CA ASN A 64 -8.95 -6.65 7.50
C ASN A 64 -10.28 -6.77 6.74
N TRP A 65 -10.75 -5.68 6.13
CA TRP A 65 -11.99 -5.66 5.35
C TRP A 65 -11.86 -6.29 3.96
N ALA A 66 -10.79 -5.97 3.22
CA ALA A 66 -10.61 -6.37 1.83
C ALA A 66 -10.21 -7.84 1.70
N SER A 67 -10.65 -8.50 0.63
CA SER A 67 -10.20 -9.84 0.26
C SER A 67 -9.28 -9.80 -0.97
N VAL A 68 -8.53 -10.88 -1.21
CA VAL A 68 -7.91 -11.07 -2.53
C VAL A 68 -9.04 -11.13 -3.57
N GLY A 69 -8.90 -10.36 -4.65
CA GLY A 69 -9.92 -10.16 -5.67
C GLY A 69 -10.72 -8.87 -5.55
N THR A 70 -10.65 -8.14 -4.43
CA THR A 70 -11.29 -6.83 -4.25
C THR A 70 -10.85 -5.87 -5.37
N LEU A 71 -11.83 -5.20 -5.98
CA LEU A 71 -11.60 -4.22 -7.04
C LEU A 71 -10.83 -3.01 -6.48
N VAL A 72 -9.78 -2.61 -7.19
CA VAL A 72 -9.08 -1.34 -6.97
C VAL A 72 -9.28 -0.50 -8.22
N ASN A 73 -10.04 0.59 -8.11
CA ASN A 73 -10.31 1.52 -9.20
C ASN A 73 -9.59 2.85 -8.96
N VAL A 74 -8.53 3.11 -9.74
CA VAL A 74 -7.77 4.37 -9.69
C VAL A 74 -8.26 5.25 -10.83
N HIS A 75 -8.73 6.45 -10.51
CA HIS A 75 -9.34 7.40 -11.45
C HIS A 75 -8.92 8.84 -11.09
N TYR A 76 -9.13 9.76 -12.03
CA TYR A 76 -8.94 11.20 -11.86
C TYR A 76 -10.29 11.88 -11.69
#